data_AF-A0A940GZ37-F1
#
_entry.id   AF-A0A940GZ37-F1
#
_cell.length_a   1.000
_cell.length_b   1.000
_cell.length_c   1.000
_cell.angle_alpha   90.00
_cell.angle_beta   90.00
_cell.angle_gamma   90.00
#
_symmetry.space_group_name_H-M   'P 1'
#
loop_
_entity.id
_entity.type
_entity.pdbx_description
1 polymer ?
#
loop_
_entity_poly.entity_id
_entity_poly.type
_entity_poly.pdbx_seq_one_letter_code
_entity_poly.pdbx_strand_id
1 'polypeptide(L)'
;MGRIFEHFAQQVAGWAGRPPAFIIALAVVLGWGISGPLFHWSDTWQLVINTGTTIVTFLMVFLIQNAQNRDAAAMQAKLDEMIRALSDARNAFIGIEHLGEHDLIDIRERLEQEFGRDDPRHQGIGRVILRR
;
A
#
# COMPACT_ATOMS: atom_id res chain seq x y z
N MET A 1 19.23 -5.15 -15.84
CA MET A 1 18.81 -5.89 -14.64
C MET A 1 17.54 -5.34 -13.99
N GLY A 2 17.38 -4.01 -13.80
CA GLY A 2 16.17 -3.41 -13.17
C GLY A 2 14.83 -3.80 -13.81
N ARG A 3 14.68 -3.67 -15.14
CA ARG A 3 13.42 -3.99 -15.84
C ARG A 3 12.93 -5.44 -15.68
N ILE A 4 13.84 -6.42 -15.54
CA ILE A 4 13.49 -7.84 -15.38
C ILE A 4 13.01 -8.09 -13.95
N PHE A 5 13.72 -7.55 -12.96
CA PHE A 5 13.32 -7.60 -11.56
C PHE A 5 11.97 -6.89 -11.34
N GLU A 6 11.78 -5.70 -11.93
CA GLU A 6 10.53 -4.95 -11.86
C GLU A 6 9.35 -5.74 -12.43
N HIS A 7 9.50 -6.35 -13.62
CA HIS A 7 8.45 -7.18 -14.21
C HIS A 7 8.16 -8.42 -13.38
N PHE A 8 9.19 -9.11 -12.88
CA PHE A 8 9.02 -10.27 -12.00
C PHE A 8 8.30 -9.88 -10.71
N ALA A 9 8.73 -8.79 -10.05
CA ALA A 9 8.13 -8.32 -8.82
C ALA A 9 6.66 -7.93 -9.01
N GLN A 10 6.32 -7.26 -10.12
CA GLN A 10 4.93 -6.90 -10.43
C GLN A 10 4.07 -8.09 -10.77
N GLN A 11 4.60 -9.07 -11.49
CA GLN A 11 3.87 -10.30 -11.78
C GLN A 11 3.61 -11.08 -10.50
N VAL A 12 4.62 -11.24 -9.64
CA VAL A 12 4.49 -11.96 -8.36
C VAL A 12 3.54 -11.23 -7.42
N ALA A 13 3.68 -9.91 -7.23
CA ALA A 13 2.78 -9.11 -6.40
C ALA A 13 1.34 -9.13 -6.94
N GLY A 14 1.18 -8.97 -8.25
CA GLY A 14 -0.10 -9.04 -8.93
C GLY A 14 -0.76 -10.41 -8.84
N TRP A 15 0.02 -11.50 -8.83
CA TRP A 15 -0.51 -12.85 -8.63
C TRP A 15 -0.87 -13.13 -7.17
N ALA A 16 0.02 -12.75 -6.24
CA ALA A 16 -0.16 -12.98 -4.82
C ALA A 16 -1.39 -12.25 -4.25
N GLY A 17 -1.77 -11.12 -4.83
CA GLY A 17 -3.01 -10.41 -4.48
C GLY A 17 -4.30 -11.04 -5.03
N ARG A 18 -4.25 -12.12 -5.83
CA ARG A 18 -5.45 -12.72 -6.45
C ARG A 18 -6.04 -13.82 -5.57
N PRO A 19 -7.38 -13.98 -5.53
CA PRO A 19 -8.06 -15.06 -4.82
C PRO A 19 -7.49 -16.49 -5.03
N PRO A 20 -7.12 -16.92 -6.25
CA PRO A 20 -6.51 -18.25 -6.45
C PRO A 20 -5.15 -18.42 -5.74
N ALA A 21 -4.34 -17.38 -5.60
CA ALA A 21 -3.06 -17.48 -4.92
C ALA A 21 -3.25 -17.78 -3.42
N PHE A 22 -4.26 -17.17 -2.80
CA PHE A 22 -4.64 -17.47 -1.42
C PHE A 22 -5.10 -18.93 -1.27
N ILE A 23 -5.94 -19.42 -2.18
CA ILE A 23 -6.41 -20.82 -2.16
C ILE A 23 -5.24 -21.79 -2.28
N ILE A 24 -4.29 -21.53 -3.18
CA ILE A 24 -3.08 -22.36 -3.35
C ILE A 24 -2.22 -22.31 -2.08
N ALA A 25 -1.97 -21.13 -1.53
CA ALA A 25 -1.18 -20.98 -0.31
C ALA A 25 -1.83 -21.73 0.87
N LEU A 26 -3.15 -21.61 1.02
CA LEU A 26 -3.91 -22.34 2.04
C LEU A 26 -3.81 -23.86 1.83
N ALA A 27 -3.96 -24.35 0.59
CA ALA A 27 -3.82 -25.76 0.27
C ALA A 27 -2.41 -26.29 0.60
N VAL A 28 -1.36 -25.51 0.35
CA VAL A 28 0.02 -25.85 0.71
C VAL A 28 0.18 -25.94 2.22
N VAL A 29 -0.34 -24.96 2.98
CA VAL A 29 -0.27 -24.97 4.46
C VAL A 29 -1.04 -26.16 5.05
N LEU A 30 -2.24 -26.46 4.53
CA LEU A 30 -3.02 -27.62 4.96
C LEU A 30 -2.33 -28.93 4.62
N GLY A 31 -1.78 -29.06 3.40
CA GLY A 31 -1.00 -30.21 2.97
C GLY A 31 0.24 -30.43 3.84
N TRP A 32 0.92 -29.35 4.22
CA TRP A 32 2.03 -29.42 5.19
C TRP A 32 1.54 -29.86 6.58
N GLY A 33 0.41 -29.33 7.06
CA GLY A 33 -0.22 -29.77 8.30
C GLY A 33 -0.52 -31.26 8.33
N ILE A 34 -1.05 -31.82 7.24
CA ILE A 34 -1.35 -33.25 7.10
C ILE A 34 -0.07 -34.11 7.09
N SER A 35 1.08 -33.56 6.70
CA SER A 35 2.35 -34.28 6.80
C SER A 35 2.89 -34.36 8.24
N GLY A 36 2.42 -33.48 9.14
CA GLY A 36 2.83 -33.41 10.55
C GLY A 36 2.82 -34.76 11.29
N PRO A 37 1.73 -35.55 11.25
CA PRO A 37 1.68 -36.90 11.85
C PRO A 37 2.73 -37.88 11.32
N LEU A 38 3.09 -37.82 10.02
CA LEU A 38 4.12 -38.68 9.43
C LEU A 38 5.53 -38.34 9.98
N PHE A 39 5.74 -37.08 10.36
CA PHE A 39 6.99 -36.57 10.93
C PHE A 39 6.94 -36.45 12.46
N HIS A 40 5.94 -37.04 13.11
CA HIS A 40 5.74 -36.99 14.56
C HIS A 40 5.78 -35.58 15.15
N TRP A 41 5.35 -34.56 14.38
CA TRP A 41 5.41 -33.16 14.79
C TRP A 41 6.82 -32.67 15.22
N SER A 42 7.86 -33.25 14.62
CA SER A 42 9.27 -32.98 14.95
C SER A 42 9.67 -31.51 14.85
N ASP A 43 10.71 -31.13 15.60
CA ASP A 43 11.30 -29.79 15.57
C ASP A 43 11.76 -29.41 14.15
N THR A 44 12.30 -30.36 13.38
CA THR A 44 12.71 -30.12 11.99
C THR A 44 11.50 -29.81 11.09
N TRP A 45 10.37 -30.51 11.26
CA TRP A 45 9.15 -30.25 10.51
C TRP A 45 8.60 -28.84 10.78
N GLN A 46 8.64 -28.39 12.04
CA GLN A 46 8.24 -27.03 12.44
C GLN A 46 9.23 -25.97 11.94
N LEU A 47 10.53 -26.25 12.05
CA LEU A 47 11.60 -25.35 11.65
C LEU A 47 11.53 -25.04 10.15
N VAL A 48 11.28 -26.05 9.31
CA VAL A 48 11.23 -25.88 7.84
C VAL A 48 10.11 -24.92 7.43
N ILE A 49 8.89 -25.11 7.96
CA ILE A 49 7.78 -24.23 7.60
C ILE A 49 7.99 -22.82 8.14
N ASN A 50 8.40 -22.67 9.41
CA ASN A 50 8.63 -21.36 10.02
C ASN A 50 9.74 -20.58 9.29
N THR A 51 10.90 -21.23 9.06
CA THR A 51 12.04 -20.61 8.37
C THR A 51 11.68 -20.26 6.93
N GLY A 52 11.02 -21.17 6.22
CA GLY A 52 10.60 -20.95 4.84
C GLY A 52 9.60 -19.79 4.71
N THR A 53 8.55 -19.78 5.54
CA THR A 53 7.55 -18.70 5.51
C THR A 53 8.15 -17.35 5.90
N THR A 54 9.10 -17.33 6.85
CA THR A 54 9.78 -16.09 7.26
C THR A 54 10.60 -15.50 6.11
N ILE A 55 11.40 -16.32 5.41
CA ILE A 55 12.16 -15.87 4.23
C ILE A 55 11.22 -15.36 3.14
N VAL A 56 10.17 -16.11 2.82
CA VAL A 56 9.18 -15.71 1.80
C VAL A 56 8.51 -14.39 2.19
N THR A 57 8.11 -14.23 3.46
CA THR A 57 7.47 -13.01 3.96
C THR A 57 8.42 -11.82 3.90
N PHE A 58 9.68 -12.01 4.27
CA PHE A 58 10.70 -10.97 4.18
C PHE A 58 10.90 -10.50 2.74
N LEU A 59 11.01 -11.42 1.79
CA LEU A 59 11.10 -11.08 0.36
C LEU A 59 9.81 -10.40 -0.13
N MET A 60 8.65 -10.90 0.30
CA MET A 60 7.34 -10.37 -0.07
C MET A 60 7.17 -8.90 0.32
N VAL A 61 7.71 -8.47 1.46
CA VAL A 61 7.69 -7.06 1.87
C VAL A 61 8.35 -6.17 0.82
N PHE A 62 9.52 -6.54 0.30
CA PHE A 62 10.18 -5.77 -0.77
C PHE A 62 9.40 -5.80 -2.09
N LEU A 63 8.82 -6.95 -2.45
CA LEU A 63 8.02 -7.08 -3.67
C LEU A 63 6.76 -6.20 -3.60
N ILE A 64 6.07 -6.21 -2.45
CA ILE A 64 4.91 -5.36 -2.18
C ILE A 64 5.31 -3.89 -2.21
N GLN A 65 6.39 -3.49 -1.53
CA GLN A 65 6.86 -2.11 -1.55
C GLN A 65 7.18 -1.63 -2.97
N ASN A 66 7.83 -2.46 -3.79
CA ASN A 66 8.14 -2.11 -5.18
C ASN A 66 6.86 -1.94 -6.03
N ALA A 67 5.89 -2.85 -5.86
CA ALA A 67 4.60 -2.73 -6.55
C ALA A 67 3.83 -1.48 -6.10
N GLN A 68 3.74 -1.27 -4.78
CA GLN A 68 3.06 -0.12 -4.17
C GLN A 68 3.70 1.21 -4.57
N ASN A 69 5.03 1.31 -4.58
CA ASN A 69 5.73 2.53 -5.00
C ASN A 69 5.42 2.89 -6.45
N ARG A 70 5.37 1.89 -7.34
CA ARG A 70 5.01 2.14 -8.75
C ARG A 70 3.54 2.54 -8.91
N ASP A 71 2.64 1.87 -8.21
CA ASP A 71 1.22 2.20 -8.26
C ASP A 71 0.93 3.59 -7.68
N ALA A 72 1.65 4.01 -6.62
CA ALA A 72 1.59 5.36 -6.07
C ALA A 72 2.01 6.43 -7.09
N ALA A 73 3.16 6.24 -7.76
CA ALA A 73 3.61 7.15 -8.81
C ALA A 73 2.62 7.23 -9.98
N ALA A 74 2.04 6.10 -10.38
CA ALA A 74 1.02 6.08 -11.44
C ALA A 74 -0.28 6.79 -11.01
N MET A 75 -0.66 6.72 -9.73
CA MET A 75 -1.79 7.49 -9.19
C MET A 75 -1.49 8.98 -9.18
N GLN A 76 -0.31 9.40 -8.73
CA GLN A 76 0.13 10.81 -8.74
C GLN A 76 0.05 11.39 -10.15
N ALA A 77 0.65 10.73 -11.15
CA ALA A 77 0.62 11.20 -12.54
C ALA A 77 -0.80 11.34 -13.11
N LYS A 78 -1.73 10.45 -12.73
CA LYS A 78 -3.14 10.55 -13.13
C LYS A 78 -3.85 11.73 -12.46
N LEU A 79 -3.56 11.99 -11.18
CA LEU A 79 -4.11 13.13 -10.45
C LEU A 79 -3.58 14.45 -10.99
N ASP A 80 -2.29 14.52 -11.30
CA ASP A 80 -1.66 15.68 -11.94
C ASP A 80 -2.33 16.03 -13.27
N GLU A 81 -2.63 15.01 -14.08
CA GLU A 81 -3.36 15.21 -15.34
C GLU A 81 -4.79 15.72 -15.11
N MET A 82 -5.48 15.21 -14.08
CA MET A 82 -6.82 15.69 -13.71
C MET A 82 -6.79 17.15 -13.22
N ILE A 83 -5.80 17.54 -12.41
CA ILE A 83 -5.60 18.92 -11.96
C ILE A 83 -5.35 19.82 -13.16
N ARG A 84 -4.45 19.41 -14.06
CA ARG A 84 -4.12 20.16 -15.28
C ARG A 84 -5.32 20.36 -16.20
N ALA A 85 -6.24 19.40 -16.26
CA ALA A 85 -7.44 19.46 -17.10
C ALA A 85 -8.58 20.31 -16.50
N LEU A 86 -8.56 20.59 -15.19
CA LEU A 86 -9.62 21.32 -14.50
C LEU A 86 -9.29 22.82 -14.42
N SER A 87 -10.13 23.66 -15.02
CA SER A 87 -9.86 25.11 -15.18
C SER A 87 -9.76 25.91 -13.88
N ASP A 88 -10.36 25.42 -12.80
CA ASP A 88 -10.38 26.07 -11.47
C ASP A 88 -9.42 25.38 -10.48
N ALA A 89 -8.68 24.37 -10.93
CA ALA A 89 -7.70 23.68 -10.08
C ALA A 89 -6.37 24.45 -10.04
N ARG A 90 -5.72 24.43 -8.88
CA ARG A 90 -4.42 25.08 -8.69
C ARG A 90 -3.31 24.19 -9.24
N ASN A 91 -2.75 24.56 -10.40
CA ASN A 91 -1.62 23.85 -11.00
C ASN A 91 -0.37 23.76 -10.10
N ALA A 92 -0.25 24.63 -9.08
CA ALA A 92 0.80 24.53 -8.07
C ALA A 92 0.76 23.22 -7.25
N PHE A 93 -0.34 22.46 -7.31
CA PHE A 93 -0.48 21.15 -6.66
C PHE A 93 0.08 19.98 -7.49
N ILE A 94 0.47 20.22 -8.75
CA ILE A 94 1.07 19.20 -9.60
C ILE A 94 2.49 18.90 -9.09
N GLY A 95 2.78 17.63 -8.82
CA GLY A 95 4.10 17.17 -8.40
C GLY A 95 4.52 17.56 -6.97
N ILE A 96 3.56 17.91 -6.09
CA ILE A 96 3.86 18.33 -4.70
C ILE A 96 4.59 17.27 -3.89
N GLU A 97 4.49 15.99 -4.23
CA GLU A 97 5.21 14.89 -3.56
C GLU A 97 6.73 14.99 -3.63
N HIS A 98 7.27 15.85 -4.51
CA HIS A 98 8.71 16.11 -4.62
C HIS A 98 9.18 17.24 -3.69
N LEU A 99 8.26 17.95 -3.04
CA LEU A 99 8.59 19.04 -2.13
C LEU A 99 9.11 18.51 -0.79
N GLY A 100 9.89 19.34 -0.10
CA GLY A 100 10.33 19.03 1.25
C GLY A 100 9.15 18.97 2.23
N GLU A 101 9.33 18.26 3.35
CA GLU A 101 8.29 18.12 4.38
C GLU A 101 7.81 19.48 4.91
N HIS A 102 8.73 20.44 5.10
CA HIS A 102 8.39 21.80 5.53
C HIS A 102 7.50 22.52 4.51
N ASP A 103 7.83 22.43 3.22
CA ASP A 103 7.05 23.07 2.16
C ASP A 103 5.65 22.45 2.02
N LEU A 104 5.54 21.13 2.20
CA LEU A 104 4.26 20.41 2.21
C LEU A 104 3.37 20.83 3.37
N ILE A 105 3.94 21.00 4.57
CA ILE A 105 3.23 21.49 5.76
C ILE A 105 2.73 22.92 5.52
N ASP A 106 3.58 23.80 4.99
CA ASP A 106 3.22 25.19 4.70
C ASP A 106 2.06 25.28 3.69
N ILE A 107 2.10 24.49 2.62
CA ILE A 107 1.01 24.43 1.62
C ILE A 107 -0.28 23.94 2.26
N ARG A 108 -0.20 22.88 3.08
CA ARG A 108 -1.36 22.33 3.79
C ARG A 108 -1.96 23.35 4.75
N GLU A 109 -1.14 24.05 5.52
CA GLU A 109 -1.61 25.05 6.48
C GLU A 109 -2.31 26.21 5.77
N ARG A 110 -1.75 26.72 4.67
CA ARG A 110 -2.41 27.77 3.85
C ARG A 110 -3.76 27.30 3.32
N LEU A 111 -3.86 26.03 2.92
CA LEU A 111 -5.10 25.44 2.44
C LEU A 111 -6.14 25.34 3.55
N GLU A 112 -5.74 24.85 4.73
CA GLU A 112 -6.61 24.80 5.91
C GLU A 112 -7.08 26.20 6.35
N GLN A 113 -6.24 27.24 6.22
CA GLN A 113 -6.62 28.63 6.51
C GLN A 113 -7.59 29.22 5.47
N GLU A 114 -7.42 28.89 4.19
CA GLU A 114 -8.26 29.37 3.09
C GLU A 114 -9.67 28.75 3.15
N PHE A 115 -9.77 27.44 3.36
CA PHE A 115 -11.06 26.73 3.46
C PHE A 115 -11.67 26.76 4.87
N GLY A 116 -10.85 26.89 5.91
CA GLY A 116 -11.30 26.98 7.31
C GLY A 116 -11.99 28.30 7.66
N ARG A 117 -11.84 29.35 6.84
CA ARG A 117 -12.57 30.62 7.00
C ARG A 117 -13.95 30.64 6.35
N ASP A 118 -14.20 29.81 5.32
CA ASP A 118 -15.39 29.93 4.46
C ASP A 118 -16.26 28.65 4.30
N ASP A 119 -15.99 27.53 4.99
CA ASP A 119 -16.83 26.33 4.91
C ASP A 119 -17.73 26.08 6.14
N PRO A 120 -19.08 26.27 6.04
CA PRO A 120 -20.05 25.89 7.08
C PRO A 120 -20.06 24.39 7.40
N ARG A 121 -19.50 23.52 6.55
CA ARG A 121 -19.57 22.05 6.70
C ARG A 121 -18.57 21.50 7.72
N HIS A 122 -17.50 22.22 8.05
CA HIS A 122 -16.60 21.83 9.15
C HIS A 122 -17.21 22.00 10.55
N GLN A 123 -18.34 22.71 10.70
CA GLN A 123 -19.12 22.68 11.95
C GLN A 123 -19.82 21.32 12.20
N GLY A 124 -19.85 20.41 11.21
CA GLY A 124 -20.51 19.10 11.35
C GLY A 124 -19.82 18.15 12.33
N ILE A 125 -18.47 18.08 12.31
CA ILE A 125 -17.73 17.12 13.14
C ILE A 125 -17.73 17.55 14.61
N GLY A 126 -17.61 18.86 14.89
CA GLY A 126 -17.70 19.39 16.26
C GLY A 126 -19.07 19.19 16.90
N ARG A 127 -20.16 19.26 16.12
CA ARG A 127 -21.53 19.05 16.63
C ARG A 127 -21.87 17.58 16.93
N VAL A 128 -21.18 16.62 16.31
CA VAL A 128 -21.38 15.19 16.57
C VAL A 128 -20.66 14.74 17.85
N ILE A 129 -19.51 15.34 18.17
CA ILE A 129 -18.74 15.04 19.38
C ILE A 129 -19.36 15.69 20.63
N LEU A 130 -19.93 16.90 20.51
CA LEU A 130 -20.58 17.61 21.62
C LEU A 130 -22.00 17.13 21.96
N ARG A 131 -22.52 16.11 21.25
CA ARG A 131 -23.86 15.54 21.49
C ARG A 131 -23.82 14.20 22.24
N ARG A 132 -22.69 13.83 22.84
CA ARG A 132 -22.56 12.68 23.74
C ARG A 132 -22.14 13.12 25.12
#